data_AF-A0A7M4FDX7-F1
#
_entry.id   AF-A0A7M4FDX7-F1
#
_cell.length_a   1.000
_cell.length_b   1.000
_cell.length_c   1.000
_cell.angle_alpha   90.00
_cell.angle_beta   90.00
_cell.angle_gamma   90.00
#
_symmetry.space_group_name_H-M   'P 1'
#
loop_
_entity.id
_entity.type
_entity.pdbx_description
1 polymer ?
#
loop_
_entity_poly.entity_id
_entity_poly.type
_entity_poly.pdbx_seq_one_letter_code
_entity_poly.pdbx_strand_id
1 'polypeptide(L)'
;MHLLVILSFSISFSLLLHTVLFLSANDANKVITRPKRAHFFFFEEFLQGDLERECLEERCSLEEAREVFEDDEKLKIFWNGYFGGRQCSSNPCLHNGACMDNIRSYICSCTSGYEGDNCGDCHLLWGL
;
A
#
# COMPACT_ATOMS: atom_id res chain seq x y z
N MET A 1 -37.73 6.99 -54.19
CA MET A 1 -36.26 6.84 -54.07
C MET A 1 -35.67 7.49 -52.83
N HIS A 2 -36.14 8.66 -52.36
CA HIS A 2 -35.57 9.32 -51.17
C HIS A 2 -35.76 8.58 -49.83
N LEU A 3 -36.89 7.90 -49.61
CA LEU A 3 -37.17 7.19 -48.35
C LEU A 3 -36.22 6.00 -48.11
N LEU A 4 -35.83 5.29 -49.17
CA LEU A 4 -34.88 4.17 -49.11
C LEU A 4 -33.45 4.65 -48.79
N VAL A 5 -33.07 5.82 -49.30
CA VAL A 5 -31.76 6.43 -49.01
C VAL A 5 -31.68 6.84 -47.53
N ILE A 6 -32.73 7.46 -47.00
CA ILE A 6 -32.78 7.88 -45.58
C ILE A 6 -32.71 6.65 -44.65
N LEU A 7 -33.47 5.59 -44.95
CA LEU A 7 -33.43 4.34 -44.17
C LEU A 7 -32.05 3.68 -44.20
N SER A 8 -31.40 3.62 -45.37
CA SER A 8 -30.05 3.07 -45.50
C SER A 8 -29.00 3.86 -44.72
N PHE A 9 -29.13 5.19 -44.68
CA PHE A 9 -28.25 6.08 -43.93
C PHE A 9 -28.45 5.93 -42.41
N SER A 10 -29.71 5.81 -41.99
CA SER A 10 -30.10 5.58 -40.58
C SER A 10 -29.56 4.24 -40.07
N ILE A 11 -29.72 3.17 -40.85
CA ILE A 11 -29.23 1.82 -40.51
C ILE A 11 -27.70 1.80 -40.44
N SER A 12 -27.03 2.47 -41.39
CA SER A 12 -25.56 2.58 -41.38
C SER A 12 -25.05 3.35 -40.16
N PHE A 13 -25.75 4.41 -39.76
CA PHE A 13 -25.45 5.21 -38.58
C PHE A 13 -25.67 4.43 -37.27
N SER A 14 -26.77 3.66 -37.17
CA SER A 14 -27.04 2.78 -36.02
C SER A 14 -26.04 1.63 -35.89
N LEU A 15 -25.59 1.05 -37.01
CA LEU A 15 -24.56 -0.01 -37.02
C LEU A 15 -23.19 0.52 -36.62
N LEU A 16 -22.82 1.74 -37.04
CA LEU A 16 -21.60 2.41 -36.60
C LEU A 16 -21.61 2.68 -35.10
N LEU A 17 -22.73 3.17 -34.53
CA LEU A 17 -22.86 3.44 -33.10
C LEU A 17 -22.67 2.18 -32.23
N HIS A 18 -23.09 1.01 -32.71
CA HIS A 18 -22.90 -0.26 -32.01
C HIS A 18 -21.43 -0.72 -31.96
N THR A 19 -20.60 -0.29 -32.92
CA THR A 19 -19.17 -0.69 -32.97
C THR A 19 -18.25 0.17 -32.11
N VAL A 20 -18.65 1.40 -31.78
CA VAL A 20 -17.81 2.34 -31.02
C VAL A 20 -18.03 2.31 -29.50
N LEU A 21 -19.03 1.56 -29.01
CA LEU A 21 -19.43 1.60 -27.59
C LEU A 21 -18.91 0.43 -26.75
N PHE A 22 -18.37 -0.63 -27.37
CA PHE A 22 -17.82 -1.77 -26.64
C PHE A 22 -16.30 -1.84 -26.83
N LEU A 23 -15.58 -1.53 -25.76
CA LEU A 23 -14.17 -1.90 -25.65
C LEU A 23 -14.03 -3.41 -25.73
N SER A 24 -13.15 -3.86 -26.63
CA SER A 24 -12.77 -5.27 -26.75
C SER A 24 -12.26 -5.79 -25.41
N ALA A 25 -12.52 -7.07 -25.10
CA ALA A 25 -11.96 -7.73 -23.92
C ALA A 25 -10.42 -7.60 -23.84
N ASN A 26 -9.75 -7.53 -24.99
CA ASN A 26 -8.29 -7.34 -25.08
C ASN A 26 -7.85 -5.90 -24.75
N ASP A 27 -8.76 -4.93 -24.89
CA ASP A 27 -8.50 -3.51 -24.65
C ASP A 27 -9.04 -3.03 -23.29
N ALA A 28 -9.81 -3.85 -22.58
CA ALA A 28 -10.36 -3.52 -21.26
C ALA A 28 -9.28 -3.12 -20.24
N ASN A 29 -8.10 -3.75 -20.31
CA ASN A 29 -6.94 -3.44 -19.45
C ASN A 29 -6.30 -2.08 -19.73
N LYS A 30 -6.65 -1.41 -20.84
CA LYS A 30 -6.14 -0.07 -21.20
C LYS A 30 -6.99 1.07 -20.64
N VAL A 31 -8.16 0.76 -20.08
CA VAL A 31 -9.19 1.75 -19.72
C VAL A 31 -9.26 1.98 -18.22
N ILE A 32 -8.99 0.95 -17.43
CA ILE A 32 -8.94 1.06 -15.97
C ILE A 32 -7.49 1.29 -15.56
N THR A 33 -7.03 2.53 -15.68
CA THR A 33 -5.82 2.97 -14.98
C THR A 33 -6.25 3.53 -13.62
N ARG A 34 -6.04 2.80 -12.53
CA ARG A 34 -6.12 3.42 -11.21
C ARG A 34 -4.92 4.36 -11.08
N PRO A 35 -5.11 5.68 -10.90
CA PRO A 35 -4.00 6.53 -10.48
C PRO A 35 -3.54 6.07 -9.10
N LYS A 36 -2.23 6.18 -8.84
CA LYS A 36 -1.58 5.87 -7.56
C LYS A 36 -1.99 6.92 -6.52
N ARG A 37 -2.31 6.55 -5.27
CA ARG A 37 -3.02 7.42 -4.30
C ARG A 37 -2.35 7.36 -2.90
N ALA A 38 -2.49 8.42 -2.12
CA ALA A 38 -1.94 8.62 -0.77
C ALA A 38 -3.06 8.70 0.31
N HIS A 39 -2.79 8.62 1.65
CA HIS A 39 -3.83 8.57 2.74
C HIS A 39 -3.80 9.51 4.07
N PHE A 40 -3.37 10.76 4.09
CA PHE A 40 -3.96 12.01 4.69
C PHE A 40 -5.34 12.69 4.28
N PHE A 41 -6.36 12.49 5.14
CA PHE A 41 -7.53 13.33 5.57
C PHE A 41 -8.27 14.39 4.68
N PHE A 42 -7.76 15.00 3.60
CA PHE A 42 -8.55 16.01 2.83
C PHE A 42 -8.31 16.13 1.31
N PHE A 43 -7.16 15.75 0.73
CA PHE A 43 -6.92 15.91 -0.71
C PHE A 43 -6.05 14.82 -1.31
N GLU A 44 -6.54 13.61 -1.22
CA GLU A 44 -5.70 12.47 -1.48
C GLU A 44 -6.22 11.56 -2.53
N GLU A 45 -5.42 11.57 -3.60
CA GLU A 45 -5.64 10.97 -4.90
C GLU A 45 -4.96 11.79 -5.99
N PHE A 46 -4.61 13.05 -5.70
CA PHE A 46 -4.06 13.97 -6.70
C PHE A 46 -2.54 14.12 -6.65
N LEU A 47 -1.90 13.90 -5.50
CA LEU A 47 -0.45 13.85 -5.43
C LEU A 47 0.06 12.43 -5.64
N GLN A 48 1.20 12.33 -6.35
CA GLN A 48 1.91 11.08 -6.54
C GLN A 48 2.41 10.57 -5.19
N GLY A 49 2.20 9.27 -4.92
CA GLY A 49 2.66 8.61 -3.71
C GLY A 49 4.18 8.78 -3.55
N ASP A 50 4.57 9.26 -2.38
CA ASP A 50 5.96 9.47 -1.98
C ASP A 50 6.33 8.44 -0.91
N LEU A 51 7.50 7.81 -1.05
CA LEU A 51 7.91 6.74 -0.14
C LEU A 51 8.00 7.22 1.32
N GLU A 52 8.46 8.45 1.49
CA GLU A 52 8.72 8.99 2.81
C GLU A 52 7.43 9.27 3.54
N ARG A 53 6.51 9.98 2.92
CA ARG A 53 5.21 10.26 3.53
C ARG A 53 4.38 9.00 3.78
N GLU A 54 4.19 8.17 2.76
CA GLU A 54 3.22 7.05 2.83
C GLU A 54 3.76 5.86 3.62
N CYS A 55 5.03 5.54 3.42
CA CYS A 55 5.61 4.35 4.02
C CYS A 55 6.56 4.67 5.15
N LEU A 56 7.31 5.80 5.15
CA LEU A 56 8.27 6.10 6.22
C LEU A 56 7.69 6.85 7.42
N GLU A 57 6.86 7.85 7.20
CA GLU A 57 6.14 8.60 8.23
C GLU A 57 4.88 7.84 8.67
N GLU A 58 4.28 7.07 7.76
CA GLU A 58 3.07 6.28 7.98
C GLU A 58 3.25 4.78 7.76
N ARG A 59 2.16 4.02 7.95
CA ARG A 59 2.10 2.58 7.68
C ARG A 59 1.41 2.34 6.34
N CYS A 60 2.20 1.96 5.34
CA CYS A 60 1.68 1.58 4.04
C CYS A 60 1.48 0.06 3.90
N SER A 61 0.54 -0.31 3.04
CA SER A 61 0.33 -1.65 2.53
C SER A 61 1.34 -2.01 1.43
N LEU A 62 1.48 -3.30 1.13
CA LEU A 62 2.34 -3.75 0.02
C LEU A 62 1.92 -3.13 -1.32
N GLU A 63 0.62 -2.92 -1.52
CA GLU A 63 0.10 -2.33 -2.75
C GLU A 63 0.47 -0.86 -2.88
N GLU A 64 0.43 -0.08 -1.79
CA GLU A 64 0.89 1.32 -1.78
C GLU A 64 2.41 1.41 -1.98
N ALA A 65 3.19 0.53 -1.34
CA ALA A 65 4.63 0.45 -1.60
C ALA A 65 4.91 0.12 -3.09
N ARG A 66 4.13 -0.78 -3.70
CA ARG A 66 4.22 -1.12 -5.14
C ARG A 66 3.80 0.05 -6.04
N GLU A 67 3.02 0.98 -5.53
CA GLU A 67 2.74 2.23 -6.25
C GLU A 67 3.97 3.15 -6.25
N VAL A 68 4.81 3.13 -5.23
CA VAL A 68 6.05 3.92 -5.22
C VAL A 68 7.18 3.26 -6.02
N PHE A 69 7.34 1.93 -5.90
CA PHE A 69 8.38 1.18 -6.59
C PHE A 69 7.89 0.62 -7.93
N GLU A 70 8.48 1.07 -9.04
CA GLU A 70 8.20 0.50 -10.38
C GLU A 70 8.80 -0.90 -10.59
N ASP A 71 9.74 -1.31 -9.74
CA ASP A 71 10.54 -2.54 -9.84
C ASP A 71 10.21 -3.49 -8.69
N ASP A 72 9.75 -4.70 -9.04
CA ASP A 72 9.35 -5.75 -8.09
C ASP A 72 10.51 -6.24 -7.20
N GLU A 73 11.75 -6.23 -7.69
CA GLU A 73 12.92 -6.62 -6.89
C GLU A 73 13.25 -5.54 -5.86
N LYS A 74 13.19 -4.27 -6.25
CA LYS A 74 13.35 -3.15 -5.32
C LYS A 74 12.26 -3.14 -4.26
N LEU A 75 11.02 -3.41 -4.66
CA LEU A 75 9.90 -3.57 -3.73
C LEU A 75 10.18 -4.70 -2.73
N LYS A 76 10.64 -5.86 -3.17
CA LYS A 76 10.98 -6.98 -2.28
C LYS A 76 12.10 -6.63 -1.30
N ILE A 77 13.16 -5.96 -1.77
CA ILE A 77 14.26 -5.53 -0.92
C ILE A 77 13.76 -4.54 0.14
N PHE A 78 12.99 -3.53 -0.29
CA PHE A 78 12.37 -2.57 0.60
C PHE A 78 11.46 -3.27 1.60
N TRP A 79 10.54 -4.13 1.14
CA TRP A 79 9.56 -4.82 1.97
C TRP A 79 10.22 -5.76 2.99
N ASN A 80 11.29 -6.45 2.59
CA ASN A 80 12.11 -7.28 3.48
C ASN A 80 12.83 -6.46 4.56
N GLY A 81 13.06 -5.16 4.39
CA GLY A 81 13.58 -4.27 5.43
C GLY A 81 12.46 -3.55 6.21
N TYR A 82 11.37 -3.23 5.52
CA TYR A 82 10.21 -2.50 6.02
C TYR A 82 9.41 -3.33 7.03
N PHE A 83 9.11 -4.57 6.66
CA PHE A 83 8.38 -5.54 7.47
C PHE A 83 9.31 -6.58 8.12
N GLY A 84 10.58 -6.59 7.73
CA GLY A 84 11.49 -7.71 7.94
C GLY A 84 11.65 -8.11 9.38
N GLY A 85 10.96 -9.18 9.80
CA GLY A 85 11.06 -9.77 11.13
C GLY A 85 12.44 -10.36 11.43
N ARG A 86 13.38 -9.47 11.71
CA ARG A 86 14.76 -9.77 12.13
C ARG A 86 15.24 -8.83 13.22
N GLN A 87 14.42 -7.87 13.64
CA GLN A 87 14.78 -6.95 14.72
C GLN A 87 14.94 -7.71 16.04
N CYS A 88 14.22 -8.82 16.20
CA CYS A 88 14.38 -9.72 17.33
C CYS A 88 15.52 -10.75 17.20
N SER A 89 16.26 -10.77 16.09
CA SER A 89 17.35 -11.74 15.90
C SER A 89 18.50 -11.57 16.89
N SER A 90 18.73 -10.35 17.38
CA SER A 90 19.73 -10.06 18.41
C SER A 90 19.17 -10.11 19.83
N ASN A 91 17.89 -10.44 19.97
CA ASN A 91 17.10 -10.37 21.22
C ASN A 91 17.41 -9.11 22.06
N PRO A 92 17.00 -7.92 21.60
CA PRO A 92 17.27 -6.66 22.30
C PRO A 92 16.56 -6.51 23.65
N CYS A 93 15.55 -7.33 23.93
CA CYS A 93 14.79 -7.27 25.18
C CYS A 93 15.58 -7.86 26.35
N LEU A 94 15.69 -7.07 27.42
CA LEU A 94 16.37 -7.43 28.66
C LEU A 94 15.42 -8.14 29.63
N HIS A 95 15.99 -8.68 30.72
CA HIS A 95 15.24 -9.23 31.86
C HIS A 95 14.16 -10.26 31.50
N ASN A 96 14.45 -11.15 30.53
CA ASN A 96 13.51 -12.15 30.00
C ASN A 96 12.24 -11.56 29.35
N GLY A 97 12.30 -10.32 28.85
CA GLY A 97 11.27 -9.79 27.98
C GLY A 97 11.15 -10.58 26.67
N ALA A 98 9.92 -10.80 26.20
CA ALA A 98 9.69 -11.47 24.92
C ALA A 98 9.77 -10.47 23.77
N CYS A 99 10.66 -10.70 22.82
CA CYS A 99 10.80 -9.86 21.64
C CYS A 99 9.80 -10.26 20.56
N MET A 100 9.09 -9.27 20.02
CA MET A 100 8.19 -9.42 18.88
C MET A 100 8.66 -8.49 17.76
N ASP A 101 8.86 -9.03 16.56
CA ASP A 101 9.20 -8.21 15.40
C ASP A 101 8.02 -7.26 15.08
N ASN A 102 8.36 -6.05 14.63
CA ASN A 102 7.40 -5.03 14.25
C ASN A 102 7.88 -4.32 12.97
N ILE A 103 7.01 -3.50 12.37
CA ILE A 103 7.35 -2.72 11.19
C ILE A 103 8.50 -1.78 11.55
N ARG A 104 9.65 -1.98 10.89
CA ARG A 104 10.92 -1.26 11.10
C ARG A 104 11.47 -1.23 12.52
N SER A 105 10.92 -2.03 13.41
CA SER A 105 11.17 -1.95 14.84
C SER A 105 10.95 -3.31 15.49
N TYR A 106 11.15 -3.37 16.79
CA TYR A 106 10.72 -4.49 17.61
C TYR A 106 9.90 -3.96 18.77
N ILE A 107 9.10 -4.83 19.36
CA ILE A 107 8.37 -4.57 20.59
C ILE A 107 8.84 -5.59 21.62
N CYS A 108 9.20 -5.12 22.82
CA CYS A 108 9.49 -5.98 23.95
C CYS A 108 8.26 -6.11 24.86
N SER A 109 7.82 -7.34 25.10
CA SER A 109 6.83 -7.64 26.13
C SER A 109 7.58 -7.89 27.45
N CYS A 110 7.53 -6.92 28.35
CA CYS A 110 8.30 -6.95 29.60
C CYS A 110 7.62 -7.79 30.68
N THR A 111 8.45 -8.46 31.50
CA THR A 111 7.99 -9.13 32.71
C THR A 111 7.65 -8.12 33.81
N SER A 112 6.81 -8.50 34.76
CA SER A 112 6.40 -7.63 35.87
C SER A 112 7.60 -7.02 36.62
N GLY A 113 7.55 -5.71 36.86
CA GLY A 113 8.62 -4.96 37.53
C GLY A 113 9.65 -4.33 36.59
N TYR A 114 9.53 -4.55 35.27
CA TYR A 114 10.40 -3.94 34.25
C TYR A 114 9.59 -3.16 33.20
N GLU A 115 10.17 -2.07 32.71
CA GLU A 115 9.59 -1.16 31.72
C GLU A 115 10.66 -0.57 30.79
N GLY A 116 10.23 0.31 29.88
CA GLY A 116 11.05 0.89 28.83
C GLY A 116 11.11 0.01 27.57
N ASP A 117 11.61 0.58 26.47
CA ASP A 117 11.58 -0.04 25.13
C ASP A 117 12.28 -1.41 25.07
N ASN A 118 13.30 -1.61 25.91
CA ASN A 118 14.07 -2.84 26.02
C ASN A 118 13.84 -3.60 27.32
N CYS A 119 12.83 -3.24 28.11
CA CYS A 119 12.62 -3.77 29.46
C CYS A 119 13.83 -3.59 30.38
N GLY A 120 14.60 -2.50 30.23
CA GLY A 120 15.83 -2.25 30.99
C GLY A 120 15.60 -1.51 32.31
N ASP A 121 14.49 -0.80 32.43
CA ASP A 121 14.19 0.02 33.59
C ASP A 121 13.40 -0.81 34.61
N CYS A 122 13.80 -0.79 35.88
CA CYS A 122 13.11 -1.49 36.94
C CYS A 122 12.17 -0.54 37.68
N HIS A 123 10.86 -0.69 37.46
CA HIS A 123 9.82 0.11 38.12
C HIS A 123 9.77 -0.11 39.64
N LEU A 124 10.38 -1.19 40.16
CA LEU A 124 10.45 -1.46 41.61
C LEU A 124 11.27 -0.43 42.39
N LEU A 125 11.93 0.52 41.73
CA LEU A 125 12.65 1.64 42.36
C LEU A 125 11.78 2.89 42.62
N TRP A 126 10.56 2.96 42.08
CA TRP A 126 9.61 4.08 42.29
C TRP A 126 8.49 3.74 43.29
N GLY A 127 8.72 2.71 44.12
CA GLY A 127 7.78 2.21 45.13
C GLY A 127 8.16 2.50 46.58
N LEU A 128 8.78 3.64 46.86
CA LEU A 128 8.91 4.24 48.20
C LEU A 128 8.29 5.63 48.22
#